data_AF-A0A1V1PJN1-F1
#
_entry.id   AF-A0A1V1PJN1-F1
#
_cell.length_a   1.000
_cell.length_b   1.000
_cell.length_c   1.000
_cell.angle_alpha   90.00
_cell.angle_beta   90.00
_cell.angle_gamma   90.00
#
_symmetry.space_group_name_H-M   'P 1'
#
loop_
_entity.id
_entity.type
_entity.pdbx_description
1 polymer ?
#
loop_
_entity_poly.entity_id
_entity_poly.type
_entity_poly.pdbx_seq_one_letter_code
_entity_poly.pdbx_strand_id
1 'polypeptide(L)'
;MTRTGFFLRLALSLAIDIADATLGRVPLVGSVQEGVGTAILVLLWGPAGLTYLWELADWTDQLDGFIPTATLIGLYVGWREGHLLGKPRDPPTPPARR
;
A
#
# COMPACT_ATOMS: atom_id res chain seq x y z
N MET A 1 8.88 9.24 6.15
CA MET A 1 8.03 10.01 5.22
C MET A 1 7.23 11.07 6.00
N THR A 2 6.70 12.14 5.38
CA THR A 2 5.77 13.07 6.06
C THR A 2 4.35 12.47 6.11
N ARG A 3 3.51 12.89 7.06
CA ARG A 3 2.13 12.37 7.16
C ARG A 3 1.29 12.66 5.91
N THR A 4 1.45 13.83 5.30
CA THR A 4 0.80 14.15 4.03
C THR A 4 1.32 13.29 2.88
N GLY A 5 2.65 13.09 2.81
CA GLY A 5 3.26 12.21 1.82
C GLY A 5 2.75 10.77 1.93
N PHE A 6 2.55 10.29 3.15
CA PHE A 6 1.94 8.98 3.41
C PHE A 6 0.56 8.85 2.76
N PHE A 7 -0.35 9.78 3.03
CA PHE A 7 -1.70 9.70 2.51
C PHE A 7 -1.76 9.85 0.98
N LEU A 8 -0.85 10.63 0.39
CA LEU A 8 -0.73 10.71 -1.08
C LEU A 8 -0.31 9.36 -1.68
N ARG A 9 0.69 8.70 -1.09
CA ARG A 9 1.09 7.36 -1.54
C ARG A 9 -0.01 6.32 -1.32
N LEU A 10 -0.75 6.41 -0.22
CA LEU A 10 -1.89 5.55 0.05
C LEU A 10 -3.02 5.76 -0.96
N ALA A 11 -3.32 7.01 -1.34
CA ALA A 11 -4.30 7.31 -2.38
C ALA A 11 -3.87 6.77 -3.75
N LEU A 12 -2.58 6.84 -4.08
CA LEU A 12 -2.03 6.21 -5.29
C LEU A 12 -2.17 4.69 -5.26
N SER A 13 -1.91 4.05 -4.12
CA SER A 13 -2.12 2.61 -3.95
C SER A 13 -3.57 2.19 -4.17
N LEU A 14 -4.53 2.98 -3.66
CA LEU A 14 -5.95 2.75 -3.90
C LEU A 14 -6.30 2.88 -5.39
N ALA A 15 -5.73 3.87 -6.09
CA ALA A 15 -5.94 4.04 -7.53
C ALA A 15 -5.36 2.88 -8.35
N ILE A 16 -4.21 2.34 -7.94
CA ILE A 16 -3.61 1.15 -8.56
C ILE A 16 -4.54 -0.05 -8.41
N ASP A 17 -5.03 -0.33 -7.19
CA ASP A 17 -5.97 -1.44 -6.98
C ASP A 17 -7.24 -1.27 -7.83
N ILE A 18 -7.81 -0.06 -7.93
CA ILE A 18 -8.99 0.18 -8.81
C ILE A 18 -8.67 -0.08 -10.28
N ALA A 19 -7.49 0.34 -10.76
CA ALA A 19 -7.05 0.05 -12.12
C ALA A 19 -6.89 -1.47 -12.33
N ASP A 20 -6.41 -2.19 -11.32
CA ASP A 20 -6.28 -3.66 -11.32
C ASP A 20 -7.62 -4.37 -11.38
N ALA A 21 -8.57 -3.94 -10.54
CA ALA A 21 -9.94 -4.45 -10.52
C ALA A 21 -10.68 -4.29 -11.86
N THR A 22 -10.25 -3.35 -12.70
CA THR A 22 -10.93 -2.98 -13.94
C THR A 22 -10.22 -3.51 -15.18
N LEU A 23 -8.89 -3.47 -15.21
CA LEU A 23 -8.07 -3.84 -16.37
C LEU A 23 -7.46 -5.25 -16.25
N GLY A 24 -7.26 -5.77 -15.03
CA GLY A 24 -6.68 -7.10 -14.78
C GLY A 24 -7.54 -8.24 -15.34
N ARG A 25 -8.86 -8.01 -15.54
CA ARG A 25 -9.78 -9.00 -16.13
C ARG A 25 -9.55 -9.29 -17.63
N VAL A 26 -8.58 -8.64 -18.26
CA VAL A 26 -8.19 -8.91 -19.64
C VAL A 26 -6.96 -9.81 -19.63
N PRO A 27 -7.05 -11.08 -20.09
CA PRO A 27 -5.91 -11.99 -20.16
C PRO A 27 -4.73 -11.35 -20.92
N LEU A 28 -3.50 -11.57 -20.47
CA LEU A 28 -2.24 -10.93 -20.91
C LEU A 28 -2.01 -9.47 -20.47
N VAL A 29 -3.05 -8.71 -20.15
CA VAL A 29 -2.90 -7.35 -19.60
C VAL A 29 -2.54 -7.40 -18.12
N GLY A 30 -3.12 -8.35 -17.37
CA GLY A 30 -2.83 -8.59 -15.94
C GLY A 30 -1.34 -8.78 -15.65
N SER A 31 -0.66 -9.68 -16.36
CA SER A 31 0.75 -9.99 -16.10
C SER A 31 1.71 -8.82 -16.36
N VAL A 32 1.41 -7.94 -17.33
CA VAL A 32 2.19 -6.71 -17.59
C VAL A 32 1.90 -5.68 -16.50
N GLN A 33 0.64 -5.57 -16.11
CA GLN A 33 0.17 -4.66 -15.08
C GLN A 33 0.74 -5.01 -13.70
N GLU A 34 0.84 -6.29 -13.35
CA GLU A 34 1.47 -6.77 -12.12
C GLU A 34 2.96 -6.40 -12.05
N GLY A 35 3.69 -6.52 -13.17
CA GLY A 35 5.09 -6.12 -13.27
C GLY A 35 5.29 -4.62 -13.08
N VAL A 36 4.47 -3.81 -13.75
CA VAL A 36 4.48 -2.34 -13.62
C VAL A 36 4.04 -1.91 -12.21
N GLY A 37 2.98 -2.52 -11.68
CA GLY A 37 2.44 -2.29 -10.34
C GLY A 37 3.46 -2.61 -9.25
N THR A 38 4.20 -3.72 -9.39
CA THR A 38 5.31 -4.07 -8.49
C THR A 38 6.38 -2.99 -8.51
N ALA A 39 6.84 -2.55 -9.68
CA ALA A 39 7.85 -1.51 -9.78
C ALA A 39 7.39 -0.20 -9.12
N ILE A 40 6.14 0.19 -9.35
CA ILE A 40 5.54 1.38 -8.72
C ILE A 40 5.45 1.22 -7.20
N LEU A 41 5.02 0.06 -6.69
CA LEU A 41 4.91 -0.16 -5.25
C LEU A 41 6.27 -0.25 -4.57
N VAL A 42 7.30 -0.76 -5.24
CA VAL A 42 8.67 -0.70 -4.72
C VAL A 42 9.14 0.74 -4.61
N LEU A 43 8.78 1.61 -5.57
CA LEU A 43 9.10 3.05 -5.49
C LEU A 43 8.31 3.76 -4.38
N LEU A 44 7.04 3.39 -4.16
CA LEU A 44 6.18 4.01 -3.16
C LEU A 44 6.50 3.55 -1.72
N TRP A 45 6.78 2.26 -1.53
CA TRP A 45 6.80 1.59 -0.23
C TRP A 45 8.10 0.80 0.05
N GLY A 46 9.09 0.86 -0.87
CA GLY A 46 10.36 0.15 -0.72
C GLY A 46 10.21 -1.36 -0.89
N PRO A 47 11.05 -2.18 -0.23
CA PRO A 47 11.01 -3.64 -0.37
C PRO A 47 9.64 -4.28 -0.04
N ALA A 48 8.81 -3.61 0.76
CA ALA A 48 7.45 -4.06 1.02
C ALA A 48 6.60 -4.12 -0.27
N GLY A 49 6.91 -3.32 -1.29
CA GLY A 49 6.22 -3.40 -2.59
C GLY A 49 6.46 -4.70 -3.36
N LEU A 50 7.53 -5.46 -3.03
CA LEU A 50 7.80 -6.75 -3.68
C LEU A 50 6.75 -7.82 -3.34
N THR A 51 6.00 -7.66 -2.25
CA THR A 51 4.93 -8.59 -1.91
C THR A 51 3.78 -8.54 -2.90
N TYR A 52 3.70 -7.51 -3.74
CA TYR A 52 2.73 -7.43 -4.84
C TYR A 52 2.98 -8.49 -5.93
N LEU A 53 4.20 -9.03 -6.02
CA LEU A 53 4.50 -10.17 -6.90
C LEU A 53 3.73 -11.45 -6.51
N TRP A 54 3.11 -11.49 -5.32
CA TRP A 54 2.22 -12.59 -4.96
C TRP A 54 1.01 -12.69 -5.90
N GLU A 55 0.55 -11.58 -6.48
CA GLU A 55 -0.53 -11.58 -7.48
C GLU A 55 -0.18 -12.42 -8.72
N LEU A 56 1.10 -12.48 -9.13
CA LEU A 56 1.56 -13.35 -10.23
C LEU A 56 1.36 -14.85 -9.95
N ALA A 57 1.22 -15.24 -8.69
CA ALA A 57 1.02 -16.64 -8.30
C ALA A 57 -0.45 -17.09 -8.48
N ASP A 58 -1.41 -16.16 -8.57
CA ASP A 58 -2.80 -16.47 -8.90
C ASP A 58 -3.06 -16.43 -10.41
N TRP A 59 -2.51 -17.43 -11.09
CA TRP A 59 -2.71 -17.66 -12.53
C TRP A 59 -4.16 -17.94 -12.96
N THR A 60 -5.11 -18.05 -12.01
CA THR A 60 -6.51 -18.42 -12.32
C THR A 60 -7.45 -17.23 -12.46
N ASP A 61 -7.04 -16.03 -12.03
CA ASP A 61 -7.75 -14.76 -12.28
C ASP A 61 -9.25 -14.76 -11.86
N GLN A 62 -9.68 -15.72 -11.03
CA GLN A 62 -11.09 -16.02 -10.81
C GLN A 62 -11.49 -16.36 -9.37
N LEU A 63 -10.55 -16.68 -8.46
CA LEU A 63 -10.93 -17.22 -7.15
C LEU A 63 -11.00 -16.22 -5.99
N ASP A 64 -10.41 -15.03 -6.07
CA ASP A 64 -10.58 -14.02 -5.02
C ASP A 64 -11.08 -12.69 -5.58
N GLY A 65 -12.30 -12.33 -5.21
CA GLY A 65 -12.88 -11.04 -5.55
C GLY A 65 -12.01 -9.91 -5.02
N PHE A 66 -11.30 -9.22 -5.91
CA PHE A 66 -10.61 -7.94 -5.68
C PHE A 66 -9.97 -7.81 -4.28
N ILE A 67 -8.77 -8.37 -4.11
CA ILE A 67 -7.93 -8.08 -2.96
C ILE A 67 -7.17 -6.78 -3.25
N PRO A 68 -7.37 -5.68 -2.49
CA PRO A 68 -6.70 -4.41 -2.73
C PRO A 68 -5.26 -4.44 -2.16
N THR A 69 -4.40 -5.27 -2.76
CA THR A 69 -3.06 -5.60 -2.25
C THR A 69 -2.14 -4.38 -2.17
N ALA A 70 -2.20 -3.46 -3.13
CA ALA A 70 -1.42 -2.22 -3.08
C ALA A 70 -1.79 -1.38 -1.84
N THR A 71 -3.09 -1.25 -1.56
CA THR A 71 -3.63 -0.53 -0.40
C THR A 71 -3.24 -1.22 0.90
N LEU A 72 -3.32 -2.55 0.96
CA LEU A 72 -2.91 -3.33 2.14
C LEU A 72 -1.43 -3.13 2.47
N ILE A 73 -0.55 -3.13 1.47
CA ILE A 73 0.89 -2.82 1.64
C ILE A 73 1.06 -1.41 2.21
N GLY A 74 0.35 -0.42 1.65
CA GLY A 74 0.40 0.96 2.13
C GLY A 74 -0.07 1.10 3.58
N LEU A 75 -1.16 0.42 3.95
CA LEU A 75 -1.66 0.40 5.34
C LEU A 75 -0.67 -0.27 6.29
N TYR A 76 -0.06 -1.39 5.90
CA TYR A 76 0.97 -2.07 6.69
C TYR A 76 2.16 -1.15 6.96
N VAL A 77 2.70 -0.50 5.94
CA VAL A 77 3.82 0.45 6.11
C VAL A 77 3.40 1.64 6.96
N GLY A 78 2.21 2.20 6.72
CA GLY A 78 1.66 3.31 7.51
C GLY A 78 1.48 2.98 8.99
N TRP A 79 1.08 1.75 9.31
CA TRP A 79 0.99 1.26 10.68
C TRP A 79 2.38 1.15 11.32
N ARG A 80 3.32 0.49 10.64
CA ARG A 80 4.70 0.32 11.14
C ARG A 80 5.43 1.64 11.35
N GLU A 81 5.19 2.63 10.50
CA GLU A 81 5.81 3.96 10.57
C GLU A 81 5.05 4.93 11.50
N GLY A 82 3.90 4.52 12.05
CA GLY A 82 3.12 5.34 12.99
C GLY A 82 2.31 6.47 12.33
N HIS A 83 2.05 6.39 11.03
CA HIS A 83 1.31 7.39 10.28
C HIS A 83 -0.22 7.29 10.43
N LEU A 84 -0.74 6.11 10.77
CA LEU A 84 -2.18 5.82 10.89
C LEU A 84 -2.77 6.24 12.24
N LEU A 85 -2.19 5.80 13.35
CA LEU A 85 -2.74 5.98 14.69
C LEU A 85 -2.13 7.17 15.46
N GLY A 86 -1.11 7.82 14.89
CA GLY A 86 -0.31 8.84 15.57
C GLY A 86 0.60 8.21 16.63
N LYS A 87 1.73 8.88 16.91
CA LYS A 87 2.55 8.54 18.08
C LYS A 87 1.76 8.92 19.34
N PRO A 88 1.77 8.13 20.43
CA PRO A 88 1.25 8.59 21.70
C PRO A 88 1.86 9.97 22.01
N ARG A 89 1.02 10.97 22.28
CA ARG A 89 1.52 12.26 22.76
C ARG A 89 2.12 12.00 24.13
N ASP A 90 3.39 12.37 24.32
CA ASP A 90 3.98 12.38 25.65
C ASP A 90 3.06 13.18 26.57
N PRO A 91 2.77 12.69 27.80
CA PRO A 91 1.97 13.44 28.75
C PRO A 91 2.63 14.81 28.99
N PRO A 92 1.84 15.88 29.16
CA PRO A 92 2.39 17.21 29.38
C PRO A 92 3.36 17.18 30.56
N THR A 93 4.57 17.73 30.36
CA THR A 93 5.58 17.82 31.41
C THR A 93 4.99 18.59 32.59
N PRO A 94 4.98 18.03 33.81
CA PRO A 94 4.48 18.74 34.98
C PRO A 94 5.21 20.08 35.16
N PRO A 95 4.53 21.15 35.58
CA PRO A 95 5.19 22.43 35.83
C PRO A 95 6.32 22.23 36.85
N ALA A 96 7.49 22.78 36.55
CA ALA A 96 8.64 22.76 37.45
C ALA A 96 8.22 23.42 38.78
N ARG A 97 8.23 22.65 39.88
CA ARG A 97 8.05 23.21 41.22
C ARG A 97 9.26 24.12 41.49
N ARG A 98 9.01 25.42 41.62
CA ARG A 98 9.96 26.40 42.19
C ARG A 98 9.74 26.50 43.69
#